data_AF-A0A6P0RXE3-F1
#
_entry.id   AF-A0A6P0RXE3-F1
#
_cell.length_a   1.000
_cell.length_b   1.000
_cell.length_c   1.000
_cell.angle_alpha   90.00
_cell.angle_beta   90.00
_cell.angle_gamma   90.00
#
_symmetry.space_group_name_H-M   'P 1'
#
loop_
_entity.id
_entity.type
_entity.pdbx_description
1 polymer ?
#
loop_
_entity_poly.entity_id
_entity_poly.type
_entity_poly.pdbx_seq_one_letter_code
_entity_poly.pdbx_strand_id
1 'polypeptide(L)'
;GKLLLYQFPKQELIYGPEQIEALINQDPTISGQISLWNRQGSRVTQGNLLVIPIEQSLLYVEPLYLEAERNSLPTLVKVIVVYNNRIVMADDLEQGLSAIFEPEEQSTPTIIRQLGEENGEWRIKN
;
A
#
# COMPACT_ATOMS: atom_id res chain seq x y z
N GLY A 1 0.61 -4.09 35.68
CA GLY A 1 0.96 -4.12 34.25
C GLY A 1 1.98 -3.07 33.95
N LYS A 2 2.83 -3.25 32.94
CA LYS A 2 3.77 -2.23 32.47
C LYS A 2 3.15 -1.55 31.24
N LEU A 3 2.95 -0.24 31.33
CA LEU A 3 2.50 0.58 30.21
C LEU A 3 3.75 1.09 29.48
N LEU A 4 3.86 0.84 28.18
CA LEU A 4 4.93 1.37 27.34
C LEU A 4 4.38 2.61 26.60
N LEU A 5 4.91 3.80 26.93
CA LEU A 5 4.59 5.03 26.24
C LEU A 5 5.72 5.35 25.25
N TYR A 6 5.42 5.26 23.96
CA TYR A 6 6.36 5.64 22.90
C TYR A 6 6.12 7.08 22.47
N GLN A 7 7.16 7.91 22.44
CA GLN A 7 7.09 9.30 22.00
C GLN A 7 7.79 9.42 20.65
N PHE A 8 7.02 9.72 19.62
CA PHE A 8 7.54 9.90 18.27
C PHE A 8 8.16 11.29 18.09
N PRO A 9 9.22 11.42 17.27
CA PRO A 9 9.79 12.71 16.94
C PRO A 9 8.77 13.59 16.20
N LYS A 10 8.76 14.89 16.49
CA LYS A 10 7.76 15.85 15.95
C LYS A 10 7.88 16.11 14.43
N GLN A 11 8.83 15.48 13.75
CA GLN A 11 9.19 15.75 12.37
C GLN A 11 8.65 14.72 11.37
N GLU A 12 8.05 13.61 11.83
CA GLU A 12 7.48 12.59 10.96
C GLU A 12 5.95 12.54 11.11
N LEU A 13 5.23 12.56 9.99
CA LEU A 13 3.77 12.44 9.96
C LEU A 13 3.39 10.98 10.23
N ILE A 14 2.88 10.70 11.42
CA ILE A 14 2.47 9.35 11.82
C ILE A 14 0.96 9.24 11.80
N TYR A 15 0.47 8.34 10.96
CA TYR A 15 -0.96 8.07 10.81
C TYR A 15 -1.47 7.18 11.95
N GLY A 16 -2.69 7.46 12.43
CA GLY A 16 -3.37 6.55 13.37
C GLY A 16 -3.90 5.29 12.65
N PRO A 17 -4.27 4.23 13.39
CA PRO A 17 -4.84 3.00 12.81
C PRO A 17 -5.99 3.24 11.83
N GLU A 18 -7.00 4.02 12.26
CA GLU A 18 -8.15 4.39 11.41
C GLU A 18 -7.75 5.11 10.12
N GLN A 19 -6.70 5.93 10.17
CA GLN A 19 -6.20 6.63 8.98
C GLN A 19 -5.50 5.67 8.04
N ILE A 20 -4.76 4.70 8.57
CA ILE A 20 -4.13 3.64 7.76
C ILE A 20 -5.18 2.73 7.13
N GLU A 21 -6.19 2.29 7.89
CA GLU A 21 -7.29 1.49 7.32
C GLU A 21 -8.00 2.26 6.20
N ALA A 22 -8.25 3.56 6.38
CA ALA A 22 -8.83 4.38 5.34
C ALA A 22 -7.95 4.45 4.08
N LEU A 23 -6.63 4.58 4.23
CA LEU A 23 -5.68 4.58 3.11
C LEU A 23 -5.63 3.22 2.40
N ILE A 24 -5.60 2.12 3.16
CA ILE A 24 -5.66 0.75 2.62
C ILE A 24 -6.93 0.55 1.79
N ASN A 25 -8.08 0.96 2.33
CA ASN A 25 -9.38 0.81 1.66
C ASN A 25 -9.53 1.71 0.43
N GLN A 26 -8.77 2.81 0.35
CA GLN A 26 -8.73 3.71 -0.81
C GLN A 26 -7.73 3.29 -1.88
N ASP A 27 -6.82 2.36 -1.59
CA ASP A 27 -5.88 1.86 -2.58
C ASP A 27 -6.63 1.11 -3.71
N PRO A 28 -6.47 1.53 -4.98
CA PRO A 28 -7.24 0.95 -6.09
C PRO A 28 -6.86 -0.51 -6.37
N THR A 29 -5.63 -0.92 -6.07
CA THR A 29 -5.17 -2.30 -6.26
C THR A 29 -5.80 -3.21 -5.20
N ILE A 30 -5.74 -2.80 -3.93
CA ILE A 30 -6.31 -3.55 -2.81
C ILE A 30 -7.83 -3.62 -2.92
N SER A 31 -8.50 -2.47 -3.07
CA SER A 31 -9.96 -2.41 -3.18
C SER A 31 -10.50 -3.15 -4.41
N GLY A 32 -9.77 -3.09 -5.53
CA GLY A 32 -10.06 -3.87 -6.74
C GLY A 32 -9.95 -5.37 -6.49
N GLN A 33 -8.88 -5.82 -5.84
CA GLN A 33 -8.67 -7.23 -5.52
C GLN A 33 -9.73 -7.78 -4.56
N ILE A 34 -10.04 -7.05 -3.49
CA ILE A 34 -11.11 -7.40 -2.53
C ILE A 34 -12.45 -7.51 -3.26
N SER A 35 -12.75 -6.54 -4.13
CA SER A 35 -13.98 -6.53 -4.92
C SER A 35 -14.09 -7.73 -5.86
N LEU A 36 -12.98 -8.21 -6.42
CA LEU A 36 -12.95 -9.40 -7.27
C LEU A 36 -13.21 -10.67 -6.48
N TRP A 37 -12.53 -10.84 -5.33
CA TRP A 37 -12.73 -11.99 -4.46
C TRP A 37 -14.13 -12.06 -3.84
N ASN A 38 -14.78 -10.92 -3.61
CA ASN A 38 -16.15 -10.88 -3.10
C ASN A 38 -17.23 -11.25 -4.12
N ARG A 39 -16.88 -11.61 -5.37
CA ARG A 39 -17.87 -11.92 -6.44
C ARG A 39 -18.15 -13.40 -6.67
N GLN A 40 -17.30 -14.31 -6.19
CA GLN A 40 -17.33 -15.72 -6.61
C GLN A 40 -17.89 -16.68 -5.55
N GLY A 41 -18.87 -16.22 -4.74
CA GLY A 41 -19.37 -17.00 -3.61
C GLY A 41 -18.36 -17.13 -2.47
N SER A 42 -17.42 -16.18 -2.42
CA SER A 42 -16.42 -16.02 -1.38
C SER A 42 -16.50 -14.63 -0.77
N ARG A 43 -16.04 -14.52 0.47
CA ARG A 43 -15.97 -13.29 1.23
C ARG A 43 -14.55 -13.08 1.70
N VAL A 44 -14.06 -11.86 1.52
CA VAL A 44 -12.81 -11.38 2.09
C VAL A 44 -13.10 -10.73 3.44
N THR A 45 -12.29 -11.05 4.42
CA THR A 45 -12.28 -10.40 5.72
C THR A 45 -10.90 -9.82 5.96
N GLN A 46 -10.85 -8.50 6.19
CA GLN A 46 -9.68 -7.82 6.75
C GLN A 46 -9.55 -8.22 8.22
N GLY A 47 -8.38 -8.71 8.61
CA GLY A 47 -8.09 -9.03 10.00
C GLY A 47 -7.70 -7.79 10.79
N ASN A 48 -7.28 -7.99 12.03
CA ASN A 48 -6.86 -6.89 12.90
C ASN A 48 -5.60 -6.22 12.34
N LEU A 49 -5.63 -4.89 12.23
CA LEU A 49 -4.45 -4.08 11.94
C LEU A 49 -3.47 -4.14 13.12
N LEU A 50 -2.28 -4.70 12.87
CA LEU A 50 -1.19 -4.75 13.84
C LEU A 50 -0.33 -3.50 13.69
N VAL A 51 -0.11 -2.79 14.79
CA VAL A 51 0.75 -1.60 14.84
C VAL A 51 2.02 -1.93 15.59
N ILE A 52 3.15 -1.92 14.89
CA ILE A 52 4.43 -2.38 15.42
C ILE A 52 5.41 -1.20 15.38
N PRO A 53 5.83 -0.67 16.55
CA PRO A 53 6.88 0.32 16.59
C PRO A 53 8.22 -0.26 16.14
N ILE A 54 8.87 0.41 15.18
CA ILE A 54 10.23 0.07 14.73
C ILE A 54 11.05 1.35 14.76
N GLU A 55 12.04 1.38 15.66
CA GLU A 55 12.83 2.59 15.92
C GLU A 55 11.90 3.81 16.05
N GLN A 56 12.09 4.87 15.28
CA GLN A 56 11.31 6.10 15.40
C GLN A 56 10.02 6.12 14.56
N SER A 57 9.61 4.97 14.03
CA SER A 57 8.54 4.83 13.03
C SER A 57 7.54 3.72 13.40
N LEU A 58 6.46 3.60 12.62
CA LEU A 58 5.45 2.55 12.77
C LEU A 58 5.36 1.70 11.51
N LEU A 59 5.38 0.38 11.71
CA LEU A 59 5.02 -0.63 10.72
C LEU A 59 3.59 -1.08 10.99
N TYR A 60 2.75 -1.09 9.95
CA TYR A 60 1.39 -1.59 10.03
C TYR A 60 1.28 -2.87 9.21
N VAL A 61 0.60 -3.88 9.76
CA VAL A 61 0.41 -5.17 9.11
C VAL A 61 -1.05 -5.59 9.23
N GLU A 62 -1.70 -5.82 8.10
CA GLU A 62 -3.11 -6.24 8.03
C GLU A 62 -3.25 -7.53 7.21
N PRO A 63 -3.67 -8.65 7.81
CA PRO A 63 -3.89 -9.89 7.07
C PRO A 63 -5.25 -9.87 6.35
N LEU A 64 -5.30 -10.39 5.13
CA LEU A 64 -6.54 -10.65 4.40
C LEU A 64 -6.87 -12.14 4.41
N TYR A 65 -8.07 -12.47 4.88
CA TYR A 65 -8.58 -13.83 4.88
C TYR A 65 -9.66 -14.00 3.82
N LEU A 66 -9.63 -15.11 3.10
CA LEU A 66 -10.67 -15.52 2.18
C LEU A 66 -11.40 -16.75 2.72
N GLU A 67 -12.72 -16.71 2.64
CA GLU A 67 -13.59 -17.84 2.99
C GLU A 67 -14.69 -17.99 1.93
N ALA A 68 -15.09 -19.23 1.64
CA ALA A 68 -16.31 -19.51 0.90
C ALA A 68 -17.55 -19.24 1.77
N GLU A 69 -18.65 -18.80 1.16
CA GLU A 69 -19.88 -18.41 1.86
C GLU A 69 -20.51 -19.51 2.74
N ARG A 70 -20.22 -20.79 2.49
CA ARG A 70 -20.82 -21.91 3.23
C ARG A 70 -19.75 -22.78 3.89
N ASN A 71 -19.77 -22.82 5.22
CA ASN A 71 -19.02 -23.75 6.09
C ASN A 71 -17.55 -23.93 5.68
N SER A 72 -16.81 -22.84 5.51
CA SER A 72 -15.38 -22.88 5.21
C SER A 72 -14.56 -22.22 6.30
N LEU A 73 -13.30 -22.63 6.42
CA LEU A 73 -12.34 -22.01 7.32
C LEU A 73 -11.68 -20.82 6.60
N PRO A 74 -11.57 -19.64 7.25
CA PRO A 74 -10.82 -18.52 6.70
C PRO A 74 -9.39 -18.92 6.42
N THR A 75 -8.92 -18.63 5.21
CA THR A 75 -7.54 -18.90 4.78
C THR A 75 -6.85 -17.57 4.50
N LEU A 76 -5.64 -17.39 5.03
CA LEU A 76 -4.81 -16.22 4.71
C LEU A 76 -4.50 -16.23 3.20
N VAL A 77 -4.83 -15.15 2.51
CA VAL A 77 -4.57 -15.02 1.07
C VAL A 77 -3.58 -13.91 0.73
N LYS A 78 -3.49 -12.88 1.58
CA LYS A 78 -2.53 -11.79 1.45
C LYS A 78 -2.20 -11.19 2.80
N VAL A 79 -1.09 -10.47 2.83
CA VAL A 79 -0.71 -9.55 3.90
C VAL A 79 -0.50 -8.17 3.30
N ILE A 80 -1.13 -7.16 3.90
CA ILE A 80 -0.90 -5.76 3.59
C ILE A 80 0.10 -5.22 4.59
N VAL A 81 1.15 -4.56 4.11
CA VAL A 81 2.20 -3.95 4.93
C VAL A 81 2.30 -2.47 4.58
N VAL A 82 2.32 -1.62 5.59
CA VAL A 82 2.43 -0.16 5.43
C VAL A 82 3.60 0.36 6.25
N TYR A 83 4.46 1.15 5.61
CA TYR A 83 5.62 1.78 6.23
C TYR A 83 5.97 3.07 5.49
N ASN A 84 6.18 4.19 6.21
CA ASN A 84 6.64 5.49 5.67
C ASN A 84 5.98 5.87 4.33
N ASN A 85 4.64 5.92 4.30
CA ASN A 85 3.81 6.25 3.13
C ASN A 85 3.81 5.23 1.97
N ARG A 86 4.43 4.07 2.13
CA ARG A 86 4.35 2.96 1.17
C ARG A 86 3.34 1.93 1.64
N ILE A 87 2.56 1.38 0.71
CA ILE A 87 1.61 0.29 0.96
C ILE A 87 1.97 -0.85 0.01
N VAL A 88 2.10 -2.06 0.52
CA VAL A 88 2.37 -3.27 -0.24
C VAL A 88 1.36 -4.34 0.13
N MET A 89 0.80 -5.04 -0.86
CA MET A 89 0.00 -6.24 -0.65
C MET A 89 0.75 -7.45 -1.25
N ALA A 90 1.12 -8.41 -0.41
CA ALA A 90 1.94 -9.57 -0.78
C ALA A 90 1.29 -10.91 -0.36
N ASP A 91 1.80 -12.05 -0.85
CA ASP A 91 1.24 -13.38 -0.51
C ASP A 91 1.46 -13.74 0.97
N ASP A 92 2.57 -13.28 1.54
CA ASP A 92 2.91 -13.51 2.93
C ASP A 92 3.66 -12.31 3.53
N LEU A 93 3.92 -12.39 4.83
CA LEU A 93 4.59 -11.31 5.56
C LEU A 93 6.06 -11.15 5.13
N GLU A 94 6.76 -12.22 4.80
CA GLU A 94 8.18 -12.16 4.43
C GLU A 94 8.36 -11.40 3.12
N GLN A 95 7.52 -11.69 2.13
CA GLN A 95 7.46 -10.97 0.87
C GLN A 95 7.03 -9.51 1.08
N GLY A 96 6.03 -9.26 1.93
CA GLY A 96 5.58 -7.91 2.26
C GLY A 96 6.68 -7.06 2.90
N LEU A 97 7.44 -7.64 3.84
CA LEU A 97 8.58 -6.98 4.47
C LEU A 97 9.74 -6.78 3.49
N SER A 98 10.01 -7.75 2.62
CA SER A 98 11.06 -7.62 1.60
C SER A 98 10.73 -6.46 0.67
N ALA A 99 9.53 -6.43 0.10
CA ALA A 99 9.09 -5.39 -0.81
C ALA A 99 8.97 -3.99 -0.18
N ILE A 100 8.54 -3.87 1.09
CA ILE A 100 8.38 -2.57 1.75
C ILE A 100 9.74 -1.91 2.07
N PHE A 101 10.77 -2.71 2.35
CA PHE A 101 12.12 -2.26 2.69
C PHE A 101 13.12 -2.35 1.54
N GLU A 102 12.74 -2.92 0.41
CA GLU A 102 13.50 -2.81 -0.83
C GLU A 102 13.60 -1.34 -1.25
N PRO A 103 14.83 -0.84 -1.53
CA PRO A 103 15.03 0.49 -2.07
C PRO A 103 14.28 0.59 -3.41
N GLU A 104 13.49 1.65 -3.62
CA GLU A 104 12.97 1.93 -4.96
C GLU A 104 14.16 2.14 -5.91
N GLU A 105 14.43 1.17 -6.79
CA GLU A 105 15.03 1.50 -8.07
C GLU A 105 14.01 2.34 -8.82
N GLN A 106 14.15 3.66 -8.69
CA GLN A 106 13.47 4.75 -9.39
C GLN A 106 12.64 4.33 -10.62
N SER A 107 11.44 3.77 -10.43
CA SER A 107 10.47 3.62 -11.51
C SER A 107 9.62 4.89 -11.58
N THR A 108 10.27 5.99 -11.95
CA THR A 108 9.54 7.13 -12.50
C THR A 108 9.18 6.76 -13.93
N PRO A 109 7.91 6.71 -14.38
CA PRO A 109 7.67 7.02 -15.77
C PRO A 109 7.87 8.53 -15.89
N THR A 110 9.12 8.98 -16.01
CA THR A 110 9.39 10.33 -16.47
C THR A 110 8.90 10.38 -17.91
N ILE A 111 7.65 10.83 -18.12
CA ILE A 111 7.25 11.33 -19.42
C ILE A 111 8.01 12.65 -19.61
N ILE A 112 9.23 12.57 -20.13
CA ILE A 112 9.87 13.73 -20.74
C ILE A 112 9.11 13.98 -22.04
N ARG A 113 8.14 14.88 -22.02
CA ARG A 113 7.69 15.54 -23.26
C ARG A 113 8.39 16.89 -23.34
N GLN A 114 9.57 16.89 -23.95
CA GLN A 114 10.10 18.07 -24.62
C GLN A 114 9.92 17.85 -26.13
N LEU A 115 9.02 18.61 -26.74
CA LEU A 115 9.06 18.92 -28.17
C LEU A 115 8.98 20.43 -28.26
N GLY A 116 9.99 20.98 -28.91
CA GLY A 116 10.44 22.36 -28.78
C GLY A 116 9.53 23.40 -29.38
N GLU A 117 9.80 24.63 -28.97
CA GLU A 117 9.39 25.86 -29.63
C GLU A 117 9.96 25.87 -31.06
N GLU A 118 9.16 25.54 -32.06
CA GLU A 118 9.46 25.95 -33.44
C GLU A 118 9.08 27.44 -33.59
N ASN A 119 10.01 28.28 -33.14
CA ASN A 119 10.07 29.69 -33.52
C ASN A 119 10.24 29.78 -35.03
N GLY A 120 9.40 30.60 -35.67
CA GLY A 120 9.25 30.64 -37.11
C GLY A 120 10.51 31.01 -37.90
N GLU A 121 10.69 30.31 -39.02
CA GLU A 121 11.43 30.81 -40.18
C GLU A 121 10.52 30.77 -41.41
N TRP A 122 9.84 31.89 -41.64
CA TRP A 122 9.32 32.22 -42.97
C TRP A 122 10.51 32.61 -43.86
N ARG A 123 10.79 31.80 -44.90
CA ARG A 123 11.43 32.11 -46.22
C ARG A 123 11.96 30.77 -46.77
N ILE A 124 11.70 30.32 -48.01
CA ILE A 124 11.82 31.01 -49.30
C ILE A 124 11.08 30.19 -50.40
N LYS A 125 10.38 30.93 -51.27
CA LYS A 125 10.21 30.79 -52.74
C LYS A 125 9.72 29.45 -53.34
N ASN A 126 8.51 29.48 -53.89
CA ASN A 126 8.33 29.45 -55.35
C ASN A 126 7.03 30.18 -55.75
#